data_AF-A0A6D2LAE7-F1
#
_entry.id   AF-A0A6D2LAE7-F1
#
_cell.length_a   1.000
_cell.length_b   1.000
_cell.length_c   1.000
_cell.angle_alpha   90.00
_cell.angle_beta   90.00
_cell.angle_gamma   90.00
#
_symmetry.space_group_name_H-M   'P 1'
#
loop_
_entity.id
_entity.type
_entity.pdbx_description
1 polymer ?
#
loop_
_entity_poly.entity_id
_entity_poly.type
_entity_poly.pdbx_seq_one_letter_code
_entity_poly.pdbx_strand_id
1 'polypeptide(L)'
;MVIVSDRALSIENACVNVLPWVTRGICYYHLQQNIIKTYGGKELMYLVKGAAYAHTLAEYNRCMDSLRAAHPELAAYMELADPKLWSRVHFPGDRYNIKTSNIAESINSAIKKAKGFPIPSLLQFIREMLGRWFYKRREDALSLQTPYSKGVEYILAIREHYAQ
;
A
#
# COMPACT_ATOMS: atom_id res chain seq x y z
N MET A 1 4.85 1.59 -16.10
CA MET A 1 3.60 1.70 -15.31
C MET A 1 3.55 0.56 -14.30
N VAL A 2 3.11 0.82 -13.06
CA VAL A 2 3.06 -0.18 -11.97
C VAL A 2 1.63 -0.33 -11.46
N ILE A 3 1.19 -1.57 -11.25
CA ILE A 3 -0.07 -1.88 -10.55
C ILE A 3 0.25 -2.63 -9.26
N VAL A 4 -0.27 -2.13 -8.14
CA VAL A 4 -0.16 -2.79 -6.83
C VAL A 4 -1.54 -3.26 -6.40
N SER A 5 -1.70 -4.56 -6.17
CA SER A 5 -3.00 -5.18 -5.89
C SER A 5 -2.89 -6.26 -4.81
N ASP A 6 -4.02 -6.84 -4.43
CA ASP A 6 -4.03 -8.11 -3.70
C ASP A 6 -3.44 -9.27 -4.54
N ARG A 7 -3.34 -10.45 -3.93
CA ARG A 7 -2.81 -11.69 -4.53
C ARG A 7 -3.88 -12.55 -5.21
N ALA A 8 -5.03 -12.01 -5.60
CA ALA A 8 -6.07 -12.78 -6.28
C ALA A 8 -5.61 -13.21 -7.69
N LEU A 9 -5.88 -14.47 -8.03
CA LEU A 9 -5.52 -15.06 -9.33
C LEU A 9 -6.20 -14.34 -10.50
N SER A 10 -7.43 -13.84 -10.31
CA SER A 10 -8.13 -13.06 -11.33
C SER A 10 -7.40 -11.77 -11.70
N ILE A 11 -6.76 -11.11 -10.74
CA ILE A 11 -6.00 -9.88 -10.99
C ILE A 11 -4.70 -10.19 -11.71
N GLU A 12 -4.03 -11.28 -11.32
CA GLU A 12 -2.83 -11.76 -12.01
C GLU A 12 -3.13 -12.06 -13.47
N ASN A 13 -4.17 -12.83 -13.75
CA ASN A 13 -4.62 -13.14 -15.10
C ASN A 13 -4.98 -11.89 -15.89
N ALA A 14 -5.62 -10.90 -15.27
CA ALA A 14 -5.93 -9.63 -15.94
C ALA A 14 -4.65 -8.85 -16.29
N CYS A 15 -3.65 -8.80 -15.40
CA CYS A 15 -2.38 -8.14 -15.69
C CYS A 15 -1.65 -8.83 -16.86
N VAL A 16 -1.62 -10.16 -16.88
CA VAL A 16 -0.95 -10.93 -17.94
C VAL A 16 -1.66 -10.76 -19.29
N ASN A 17 -2.99 -10.88 -19.31
CA ASN A 17 -3.73 -10.96 -20.58
C ASN A 17 -4.18 -9.60 -21.13
N VAL A 18 -4.43 -8.61 -20.26
CA VAL A 18 -4.97 -7.30 -20.66
C VAL A 18 -3.92 -6.20 -20.61
N LEU A 19 -2.98 -6.27 -19.66
CA LEU A 19 -1.98 -5.22 -19.43
C LEU A 19 -0.54 -5.78 -19.34
N PRO A 20 -0.05 -6.56 -20.33
CA PRO A 20 1.23 -7.26 -20.25
C PRO A 20 2.45 -6.33 -20.12
N TRP A 21 2.31 -5.05 -20.46
CA TRP A 21 3.35 -4.02 -20.33
C TRP A 21 3.48 -3.44 -18.90
N VAL A 22 2.64 -3.86 -17.96
CA VAL A 22 2.64 -3.37 -16.58
C VAL A 22 3.46 -4.27 -15.68
N THR A 23 4.29 -3.65 -14.83
CA THR A 23 4.89 -4.36 -13.71
C THR A 23 3.88 -4.50 -12.58
N ARG A 24 3.50 -5.73 -12.27
CA ARG A 24 2.62 -6.04 -11.12
C ARG A 24 3.44 -6.11 -9.83
N GLY A 25 2.88 -5.57 -8.76
CA GLY A 25 3.37 -5.72 -7.40
C GLY A 25 2.26 -6.16 -6.44
N ILE A 26 2.66 -6.86 -5.37
CA ILE A 26 1.76 -7.29 -4.30
C ILE A 26 1.66 -6.17 -3.27
N CYS A 27 0.43 -5.80 -2.92
CA CYS A 27 0.14 -4.87 -1.84
C CYS A 27 0.69 -5.41 -0.51
N TYR A 28 1.55 -4.63 0.14
CA TYR A 28 2.15 -4.99 1.41
C TYR A 28 1.10 -5.22 2.51
N TYR A 29 0.03 -4.42 2.55
CA TYR A 29 -1.05 -4.60 3.53
C TYR A 29 -1.70 -5.97 3.40
N HIS A 30 -2.04 -6.38 2.17
CA HIS A 30 -2.61 -7.70 1.91
C HIS A 30 -1.62 -8.83 2.19
N LEU A 31 -0.34 -8.64 1.86
CA LEU A 31 0.71 -9.60 2.22
C LEU A 31 0.80 -9.79 3.74
N GLN A 32 0.81 -8.70 4.50
CA GLN A 32 0.80 -8.73 5.96
C GLN A 32 -0.44 -9.43 6.53
N GLN A 33 -1.64 -9.14 6.01
CA GLN A 33 -2.86 -9.80 6.47
C GLN A 33 -2.83 -11.31 6.22
N ASN A 34 -2.32 -11.74 5.06
CA ASN A 34 -2.15 -13.16 4.75
C ASN A 34 -1.15 -13.82 5.71
N ILE A 35 -0.02 -13.16 6.00
CA ILE A 35 0.98 -13.67 6.94
C ILE A 35 0.37 -13.86 8.33
N ILE A 36 -0.24 -12.80 8.88
CA ILE A 36 -0.85 -12.83 10.22
C ILE A 36 -1.93 -13.92 10.31
N LYS A 37 -2.73 -14.09 9.25
CA LYS A 37 -3.81 -15.09 9.22
C LYS A 37 -3.27 -16.52 9.15
N THR A 38 -2.20 -16.77 8.41
CA THR A 38 -1.70 -18.14 8.14
C THR A 38 -0.66 -18.61 9.14
N TYR A 39 0.27 -17.73 9.55
CA TYR A 39 1.46 -18.13 10.31
C TYR A 39 1.43 -17.68 11.77
N GLY A 40 0.44 -16.87 12.19
CA GLY A 40 0.66 -16.04 13.39
C GLY A 40 1.84 -15.09 13.13
N GLY A 41 2.51 -14.53 14.14
CA GLY A 41 3.75 -13.79 13.87
C GLY A 41 3.65 -12.27 13.77
N LYS A 42 2.76 -11.63 14.54
CA LYS A 42 2.72 -10.15 14.64
C LYS A 42 4.07 -9.58 15.09
N GLU A 43 4.76 -10.31 15.96
CA GLU A 43 6.07 -10.01 16.50
C GLU A 43 7.19 -10.11 15.47
N LEU A 44 7.03 -10.88 14.37
CA LEU A 44 8.02 -10.97 13.29
C LEU A 44 7.75 -9.99 12.15
N MET A 45 6.64 -9.25 12.20
CA MET A 45 6.26 -8.30 11.16
C MET A 45 7.28 -7.17 10.97
N TYR A 46 8.10 -6.84 11.97
CA TYR A 46 9.16 -5.85 11.80
C TYR A 46 10.26 -6.36 10.83
N LEU A 47 10.58 -7.67 10.84
CA LEU A 47 11.52 -8.28 9.90
C LEU A 47 10.93 -8.33 8.50
N VAL A 48 9.67 -8.75 8.38
CA VAL A 48 8.92 -8.76 7.12
C VAL A 48 8.85 -7.36 6.52
N LYS A 49 8.52 -6.35 7.33
CA LYS A 49 8.50 -4.94 6.92
C LYS A 49 9.90 -4.47 6.53
N GLY A 50 10.92 -4.81 7.31
CA GLY A 50 12.31 -4.49 7.05
C GLY A 50 12.76 -5.01 5.69
N ALA A 51 12.50 -6.29 5.39
CA ALA A 51 12.79 -6.89 4.10
C ALA A 51 11.98 -6.22 2.97
N ALA A 52 10.67 -6.03 3.14
CA ALA A 52 9.83 -5.45 2.10
C ALA A 52 10.19 -3.99 1.76
N TYR A 53 10.70 -3.24 2.74
CA TYR A 53 10.98 -1.80 2.62
C TYR A 53 12.47 -1.49 2.39
N ALA A 54 13.35 -2.49 2.48
CA ALA A 54 14.79 -2.35 2.32
C ALA A 54 15.17 -1.53 1.08
N HIS A 55 16.14 -0.63 1.25
CA HIS A 55 16.68 0.19 0.16
C HIS A 55 17.89 -0.47 -0.48
N THR A 56 18.55 -1.37 0.24
CA THR A 56 19.75 -2.09 -0.20
C THR A 56 19.58 -3.59 -0.07
N LEU A 57 20.34 -4.35 -0.88
CA LEU A 57 20.35 -5.81 -0.80
C LEU A 57 20.89 -6.28 0.55
N ALA A 58 21.83 -5.55 1.15
CA ALA A 58 22.37 -5.86 2.47
C ALA A 58 21.30 -5.77 3.57
N GLU A 59 20.47 -4.72 3.58
CA GLU A 59 19.35 -4.61 4.50
C GLU A 59 18.32 -5.71 4.31
N TYR A 60 17.97 -5.99 3.04
CA TYR A 60 17.04 -7.05 2.69
C TYR A 60 17.53 -8.41 3.19
N ASN A 61 18.76 -8.78 2.86
CA ASN A 61 19.35 -10.07 3.24
C ASN A 61 19.39 -10.20 4.76
N ARG A 62 19.85 -9.17 5.49
CA ARG A 62 19.86 -9.17 6.96
C ARG A 62 18.48 -9.47 7.56
N CYS A 63 17.43 -8.81 7.06
CA CYS A 63 16.06 -9.07 7.53
C CYS A 63 15.58 -10.48 7.17
N MET A 64 15.85 -10.95 5.95
CA MET A 64 15.47 -12.29 5.52
C MET A 64 16.24 -13.39 6.26
N ASP A 65 17.52 -13.21 6.55
CA ASP A 65 18.34 -14.16 7.31
C ASP A 65 17.85 -14.28 8.75
N SER A 66 17.53 -13.15 9.39
CA SER A 66 16.91 -13.15 10.72
C SER A 66 15.53 -13.82 10.69
N LEU A 67 14.76 -13.62 9.62
CA LEU A 67 13.45 -14.26 9.46
C LEU A 67 13.58 -15.77 9.24
N ARG A 68 14.57 -16.22 8.44
CA ARG A 68 14.86 -17.65 8.23
C ARG A 68 15.26 -18.33 9.53
N ALA A 69 16.07 -17.67 10.35
CA ALA A 69 16.48 -18.20 11.65
C ALA A 69 15.30 -18.29 12.64
N ALA A 70 14.43 -17.28 12.66
CA ALA A 70 13.32 -17.22 13.61
C ALA A 70 12.10 -18.05 13.18
N HIS A 71 11.77 -18.08 11.88
CA HIS A 71 10.58 -18.72 11.34
C HIS A 71 10.79 -19.20 9.88
N PRO A 72 11.47 -20.34 9.67
CA PRO A 72 11.82 -20.84 8.34
C PRO A 72 10.65 -20.96 7.37
N GLU A 73 9.49 -21.43 7.83
CA GLU A 73 8.30 -21.60 6.98
C GLU A 73 7.76 -20.27 6.44
N LEU A 74 7.79 -19.21 7.25
CA LEU A 74 7.37 -17.87 6.84
C LEU A 74 8.37 -17.28 5.84
N ALA A 75 9.68 -17.47 6.07
CA ALA A 75 10.70 -17.07 5.11
C ALA A 75 10.52 -17.77 3.76
N ALA A 76 10.28 -19.08 3.76
CA ALA A 76 10.00 -19.85 2.54
C ALA A 76 8.74 -19.35 1.82
N TYR A 77 7.68 -19.01 2.56
CA TYR A 77 6.49 -18.39 1.98
C TYR A 77 6.78 -17.04 1.30
N MET A 78 7.62 -16.21 1.91
CA MET A 78 8.00 -14.92 1.34
C MET A 78 8.84 -15.07 0.06
N GLU A 79 9.73 -16.05 0.02
CA GLU A 79 10.52 -16.38 -1.17
C GLU A 79 9.63 -16.94 -2.29
N LEU A 80 8.70 -17.84 -1.95
CA LEU A 80 7.72 -18.39 -2.90
C LEU A 80 6.77 -17.31 -3.44
N ALA A 81 6.50 -16.25 -2.66
CA ALA A 81 5.70 -15.11 -3.11
C ALA A 81 6.43 -14.18 -4.10
N ASP A 82 7.64 -14.55 -4.54
CA ASP A 82 8.56 -13.81 -5.39
C ASP A 82 8.93 -12.42 -4.84
N PRO A 83 10.17 -12.25 -4.32
CA PRO A 83 10.66 -10.97 -3.84
C PRO A 83 10.49 -9.82 -4.83
N LYS A 84 10.51 -10.07 -6.15
CA LYS A 84 10.31 -9.05 -7.18
C LYS A 84 8.92 -8.43 -7.13
N LEU A 85 7.94 -9.07 -6.50
CA LEU A 85 6.56 -8.57 -6.43
C LEU A 85 6.30 -7.75 -5.16
N TRP A 86 7.00 -8.00 -4.06
CA TRP A 86 6.70 -7.38 -2.76
C TRP A 86 7.87 -6.63 -2.12
N SER A 87 9.12 -6.96 -2.46
CA SER A 87 10.30 -6.28 -1.93
C SER A 87 10.68 -5.08 -2.79
N ARG A 88 10.98 -3.95 -2.15
CA ARG A 88 11.36 -2.72 -2.85
C ARG A 88 12.67 -2.86 -3.62
N VAL A 89 13.69 -3.47 -3.02
CA VAL A 89 15.02 -3.57 -3.64
C VAL A 89 15.05 -4.54 -4.84
N HIS A 90 14.12 -5.50 -4.89
CA HIS A 90 14.01 -6.45 -6.00
C HIS A 90 12.96 -6.07 -7.05
N PHE A 91 12.14 -5.05 -6.79
CA PHE A 91 11.04 -4.69 -7.68
C PHE A 91 11.59 -4.09 -8.99
N PRO A 92 11.21 -4.61 -10.18
CA PRO A 92 11.87 -4.24 -11.43
C PRO A 92 11.39 -2.91 -12.05
N GLY A 93 10.36 -2.28 -11.50
CA GLY A 93 9.80 -1.02 -12.01
C GLY A 93 9.83 0.13 -11.01
N ASP A 94 9.42 1.31 -11.46
CA ASP A 94 9.33 2.50 -10.60
C ASP A 94 8.09 2.45 -9.70
N ARG A 95 8.21 1.70 -8.59
CA ARG A 95 7.14 1.56 -7.59
C ARG A 95 6.93 2.84 -6.75
N TYR A 96 7.88 3.76 -6.79
CA TYR A 96 7.95 4.95 -5.93
C TYR A 96 7.59 4.62 -4.47
N ASN A 97 6.58 5.30 -3.91
CA ASN A 97 6.04 5.08 -2.57
C ASN A 97 4.74 4.25 -2.57
N ILE A 98 4.35 3.68 -3.71
CA ILE A 98 3.11 2.88 -3.84
C ILE A 98 3.38 1.47 -3.32
N LYS A 99 3.17 1.27 -2.02
CA LYS A 99 3.39 -0.02 -1.34
C LYS A 99 2.07 -0.69 -0.94
N THR A 100 0.98 0.08 -0.91
CA THR A 100 -0.34 -0.40 -0.50
C THR A 100 -1.42 0.03 -1.48
N SER A 101 -2.52 -0.71 -1.51
CA SER A 101 -3.74 -0.40 -2.23
C SER A 101 -4.72 0.47 -1.42
N ASN A 102 -4.25 1.14 -0.35
CA ASN A 102 -5.10 1.89 0.58
C ASN A 102 -6.03 2.90 -0.10
N ILE A 103 -5.57 3.59 -1.14
CA ILE A 103 -6.40 4.55 -1.89
C ILE A 103 -7.57 3.82 -2.56
N ALA A 104 -7.28 2.72 -3.27
CA ALA A 104 -8.29 1.90 -3.93
C ALA A 104 -9.25 1.27 -2.92
N GLU A 105 -8.75 0.79 -1.78
CA GLU A 105 -9.57 0.23 -0.69
C GLU A 105 -10.47 1.28 -0.05
N SER A 106 -9.96 2.49 0.20
CA SER A 106 -10.72 3.60 0.76
C SER A 106 -11.88 4.01 -0.15
N ILE A 107 -11.60 4.16 -1.46
CA ILE A 107 -12.64 4.44 -2.44
C ILE A 107 -13.66 3.29 -2.51
N ASN A 108 -13.18 2.04 -2.56
CA ASN A 108 -14.04 0.86 -2.58
C ASN A 108 -14.99 0.79 -1.37
N SER A 109 -14.49 1.16 -0.19
CA SER A 109 -15.28 1.24 1.04
C SER A 109 -16.31 2.37 0.96
N ALA A 110 -15.90 3.56 0.50
CA ALA A 110 -16.78 4.72 0.38
C ALA A 110 -17.96 4.47 -0.57
N ILE A 111 -17.74 3.72 -1.66
CA ILE A 111 -18.79 3.38 -2.64
C ILE A 111 -19.53 2.08 -2.32
N LYS A 112 -19.17 1.36 -1.25
CA LYS A 112 -19.68 0.01 -0.95
C LYS A 112 -21.21 -0.08 -0.97
N LYS A 113 -21.90 0.93 -0.43
CA LYS A 113 -23.37 0.99 -0.38
C LYS A 113 -24.01 1.24 -1.75
N ALA A 114 -23.30 1.88 -2.67
CA ALA A 114 -23.78 2.21 -4.01
C ALA A 114 -23.45 1.14 -5.06
N LYS A 115 -22.60 0.15 -4.75
CA LYS A 115 -22.20 -0.91 -5.69
C LYS A 115 -23.36 -1.74 -6.25
N GLY A 116 -24.48 -1.82 -5.53
CA GLY A 116 -25.68 -2.53 -5.97
C GLY A 116 -26.63 -1.70 -6.82
N PHE A 117 -26.33 -0.42 -7.07
CA PHE A 117 -27.20 0.44 -7.87
C PHE A 117 -27.00 0.23 -9.37
N PRO A 118 -28.00 0.57 -10.21
CA PRO A 118 -27.80 0.69 -11.65
C PRO A 118 -26.64 1.62 -11.98
N ILE A 119 -25.95 1.37 -13.10
CA ILE A 119 -24.75 2.13 -13.52
C ILE A 119 -24.97 3.65 -13.46
N PRO A 120 -26.08 4.23 -13.98
CA PRO A 120 -26.30 5.68 -13.89
C PRO A 120 -26.35 6.20 -12.46
N SER A 121 -27.02 5.47 -11.57
CA SER A 121 -27.16 5.81 -10.14
C SER A 121 -25.83 5.68 -9.40
N LEU A 122 -25.01 4.66 -9.72
CA LEU A 122 -23.66 4.53 -9.17
C LEU A 122 -22.76 5.70 -9.59
N LEU A 123 -22.80 6.08 -10.88
CA LEU A 123 -22.02 7.22 -11.38
C LEU A 123 -22.46 8.53 -10.72
N GLN A 124 -23.76 8.75 -10.56
CA GLN A 124 -24.30 9.92 -9.86
C GLN A 124 -23.83 9.95 -8.40
N PHE A 125 -23.88 8.81 -7.69
CA PHE A 125 -23.38 8.70 -6.32
C PHE A 125 -21.89 9.05 -6.22
N ILE A 126 -21.06 8.51 -7.11
CA ILE A 126 -19.62 8.78 -7.14
C ILE A 126 -19.36 10.27 -7.40
N ARG A 127 -20.06 10.87 -8.36
CA ARG A 127 -19.95 12.29 -8.70
C ARG A 127 -20.26 13.18 -7.50
N GLU A 128 -21.37 12.92 -6.81
CA GLU A 128 -21.75 13.68 -5.62
C GLU A 128 -20.77 13.50 -4.46
N MET A 129 -20.31 12.26 -4.22
CA MET A 129 -19.32 11.94 -3.19
C MET A 129 -18.02 12.72 -3.42
N LEU A 130 -17.47 12.64 -4.65
CA LEU A 130 -16.26 13.37 -5.02
C LEU A 130 -16.48 14.89 -4.94
N GLY A 131 -17.63 15.38 -5.39
CA GLY A 131 -18.01 16.79 -5.29
C GLY A 131 -17.96 17.29 -3.85
N ARG A 132 -18.59 16.58 -2.90
CA ARG A 132 -18.54 16.93 -1.47
C ARG A 132 -17.11 16.91 -0.91
N TRP A 133 -16.32 15.91 -1.27
CA TRP A 133 -14.94 15.81 -0.79
C TRP A 133 -14.04 16.93 -1.33
N PHE A 134 -14.16 17.27 -2.61
CA PHE A 134 -13.39 18.37 -3.20
C PHE A 134 -13.83 19.72 -2.65
N TYR A 135 -15.13 19.92 -2.47
CA TYR A 135 -15.66 21.12 -1.85
C TYR A 135 -15.12 21.30 -0.42
N LYS A 136 -15.21 20.27 0.42
CA LYS A 136 -14.67 20.31 1.77
C LYS A 136 -13.16 20.57 1.80
N ARG A 137 -12.39 19.91 0.93
CA ARG A 137 -10.94 20.14 0.81
C ARG A 137 -10.61 21.58 0.42
N ARG A 138 -11.41 22.19 -0.46
CA ARG A 138 -11.28 23.60 -0.83
C ARG A 138 -11.53 24.51 0.37
N GLU A 139 -12.61 24.29 1.13
CA GLU A 139 -12.89 25.06 2.34
C GLU A 139 -11.76 24.92 3.37
N ASP A 140 -11.28 23.69 3.60
CA ASP A 140 -10.18 23.45 4.53
C ASP A 140 -8.90 24.17 4.08
N ALA A 141 -8.59 24.16 2.79
CA ALA A 141 -7.43 24.87 2.24
C ALA A 141 -7.56 26.40 2.42
N LEU A 142 -8.74 26.96 2.21
CA LEU A 142 -9.02 28.39 2.44
C LEU A 142 -8.95 28.77 3.92
N SER A 143 -9.12 27.81 4.83
CA SER A 143 -9.00 28.03 6.28
C SER A 143 -7.56 27.95 6.81
N LEU A 144 -6.59 27.57 5.97
CA LEU A 144 -5.19 27.49 6.39
C LEU A 144 -4.65 28.89 6.67
N GLN A 145 -3.95 29.03 7.80
CA GLN A 145 -3.30 30.29 8.18
C GLN A 145 -1.88 30.40 7.59
N THR A 146 -1.36 29.31 7.05
CA THR A 146 -0.02 29.19 6.50
C THR A 146 -0.11 28.56 5.11
N PRO A 147 0.96 28.64 4.29
CA PRO A 147 0.99 27.96 2.99
C PRO A 147 1.04 26.43 3.10
N TYR A 148 1.19 25.87 4.31
CA TYR A 148 1.34 24.44 4.52
C TYR A 148 0.06 23.79 5.02
N SER A 149 -0.15 22.53 4.64
CA SER A 149 -1.25 21.74 5.22
C SER A 149 -1.03 21.53 6.72
N LYS A 150 -2.13 21.38 7.49
CA LYS A 150 -2.08 21.11 8.94
C LYS A 150 -1.17 19.94 9.31
N GLY A 151 -1.09 18.90 8.47
CA GLY A 151 -0.21 17.75 8.71
C GLY A 151 1.28 18.09 8.55
N VAL A 152 1.61 19.00 7.62
CA VAL A 152 2.99 19.48 7.45
C VAL A 152 3.38 20.38 8.61
N GLU A 153 2.50 21.30 9.02
CA GLU A 153 2.70 22.14 10.21
C GLU A 153 2.98 21.30 11.46
N TYR A 154 2.19 20.24 11.67
CA TYR A 154 2.40 19.32 12.78
C TYR A 154 3.79 18.66 12.75
N ILE A 155 4.26 18.24 11.57
CA ILE A 155 5.60 17.63 11.42
C ILE A 155 6.70 18.66 11.65
N LEU A 156 6.53 19.89 11.17
CA LEU A 156 7.49 20.98 11.37
C LEU A 156 7.61 21.33 12.86
N ALA A 157 6.48 21.49 13.55
CA ALA A 157 6.46 21.76 14.99
C ALA A 157 7.15 20.65 15.81
N ILE A 158 6.93 19.38 15.46
CA ILE A 158 7.64 18.25 16.08
C ILE A 158 9.15 18.36 15.85
N ARG A 159 9.57 18.62 14.62
CA ARG A 159 10.99 18.69 14.28
C ARG A 159 11.72 19.84 14.96
N GLU A 160 11.06 20.99 15.10
CA GLU A 160 11.60 22.12 15.87
C GLU A 160 11.76 21.78 17.35
N HIS A 161 10.79 21.10 17.95
CA HIS A 161 10.86 20.68 19.35
C HIS A 161 12.01 19.69 19.63
N TYR A 162 12.33 18.79 18.69
CA TYR A 162 13.45 17.84 18.83
C TYR A 162 14.79 18.35 18.31
N ALA A 163 14.83 19.55 17.73
CA ALA A 163 16.06 20.21 17.28
C ALA A 163 16.66 21.15 18.35
N GLN A 164 15.97 21.33 19.49
CA GLN A 164 16.45 22.01 20.71
C GLN A 164 16.92 20.98 21.73
#